data_AF-A0A935V7R1-F1
#
_entry.id   AF-A0A935V7R1-F1
#
_cell.length_a   1.000
_cell.length_b   1.000
_cell.length_c   1.000
_cell.angle_alpha   90.00
_cell.angle_beta   90.00
_cell.angle_gamma   90.00
#
_symmetry.space_group_name_H-M   'P 1'
#
loop_
_entity.id
_entity.type
_entity.pdbx_description
1 polymer ?
#
loop_
_entity_poly.entity_id
_entity_poly.type
_entity_poly.pdbx_seq_one_letter_code
_entity_poly.pdbx_strand_id
1 'polypeptide(L)'
;MSDTRLVVLKFGGSVLRDEASLGSAVHEIYRWRRDGWRTLAVVSALAGRTDELLARATRLGLEADSRARAALAAGGELESAALLAALLERAGVPAACLPAGLRARGPVSDALPVAAGVGRLRAALGRLGVVVCPGFMAHDRRGETVLLGRGGSDLTALCLAKALGATRCILIKDVDGLYDRDPALPGPPAVRYETAGWDDALATDGSIIQHKAIRFAQRHRLGFELGTLNATAWTRIGDHPARTGMPTAHQAPLRVGMLGHGTVGGGVARLLAADARRFTLVGVAVRDPSRHGSPAPLVGDPLGLAGSDVDVVVEVMGGVDVAREAVATALRRGVAVVTANKDLLSAHGGELAALADRHGGRLLASAAVGGSVPVLEAIGRPGSAPLVELSGVLNGTANFVLEACEAGSSLAVAIAEARRLGYAEADTARDLDGRDAAAKLCAAALQAGGPPLAERDVLRQPIVGAALRPGMRQVASMVRDGDSWRAQVCLAPLAPDSLLRRARAAQNVVIIRRDDGSQEILHGGGAGRWPTAESVVGDLWQLIRERASVADEVRPGCTEAGPDGVNWRKSRQKALTTPIEARPVSLSMSKVYSAVTRRLRRVSRLTAAVNDS
;
A
#
# COMPACT_ATOMS: atom_id res chain seq x y z
N MET A 1 7.10 8.24 22.71
CA MET A 1 6.77 7.32 21.59
C MET A 1 5.25 7.31 21.35
N SER A 2 4.63 8.49 21.22
CA SER A 2 3.18 8.64 21.14
C SER A 2 2.69 8.43 19.71
N ASP A 3 1.68 7.57 19.60
CA ASP A 3 0.78 7.38 18.46
C ASP A 3 1.35 6.63 17.24
N THR A 4 1.68 5.35 17.43
CA THR A 4 1.94 4.46 16.30
C THR A 4 0.63 3.95 15.75
N ARG A 5 0.21 4.46 14.57
CA ARG A 5 -0.86 3.86 13.75
C ARG A 5 -0.54 2.41 13.43
N LEU A 6 -1.05 1.49 14.24
CA LEU A 6 -0.87 0.04 14.09
C LEU A 6 -2.24 -0.61 13.96
N VAL A 7 -2.40 -1.39 12.89
CA VAL A 7 -3.57 -2.24 12.68
C VAL A 7 -3.16 -3.72 12.74
N VAL A 8 -3.95 -4.53 13.42
CA VAL A 8 -3.91 -5.99 13.32
C VAL A 8 -5.04 -6.42 12.38
N LEU A 9 -4.71 -7.10 11.29
CA LEU A 9 -5.66 -7.65 10.34
C LEU A 9 -5.65 -9.16 10.47
N LYS A 10 -6.79 -9.75 10.82
CA LYS A 10 -6.94 -11.20 10.84
C LYS A 10 -7.62 -11.67 9.56
N PHE A 11 -6.96 -12.52 8.78
CA PHE A 11 -7.56 -13.14 7.60
C PHE A 11 -8.12 -14.53 7.94
N GLY A 12 -9.44 -14.70 7.79
CA GLY A 12 -10.12 -15.99 7.99
C GLY A 12 -9.97 -16.96 6.81
N GLY A 13 -10.11 -18.26 7.07
CA GLY A 13 -10.12 -19.28 6.01
C GLY A 13 -11.24 -19.08 4.98
N SER A 14 -12.38 -18.50 5.38
CA SER A 14 -13.47 -18.16 4.45
C SER A 14 -13.09 -17.09 3.41
N VAL A 15 -12.08 -16.28 3.73
CA VAL A 15 -11.48 -15.29 2.84
C VAL A 15 -10.30 -15.87 2.08
N LEU A 16 -9.46 -16.65 2.78
CA LEU A 16 -8.30 -17.34 2.24
C LEU A 16 -8.68 -18.71 1.67
N ARG A 17 -9.44 -18.73 0.57
CA ARG A 17 -9.98 -19.99 -0.01
C ARG A 17 -8.93 -20.82 -0.71
N ASP A 18 -8.02 -20.14 -1.41
CA ASP A 18 -6.98 -20.72 -2.26
C ASP A 18 -5.79 -19.76 -2.35
N GLU A 19 -4.71 -20.16 -3.04
CA GLU A 19 -3.55 -19.29 -3.23
C GLU A 19 -3.88 -18.00 -4.01
N ALA A 20 -4.87 -18.03 -4.90
CA ALA A 20 -5.26 -16.85 -5.66
C ALA A 20 -5.86 -15.77 -4.75
N SER A 21 -6.63 -16.18 -3.74
CA SER A 21 -7.24 -15.30 -2.74
C SER A 21 -6.21 -14.57 -1.85
N LEU A 22 -4.98 -15.09 -1.74
CA LEU A 22 -3.89 -14.39 -1.04
C LEU A 22 -3.55 -13.05 -1.73
N GLY A 23 -3.76 -12.92 -3.04
CA GLY A 23 -3.59 -11.66 -3.75
C GLY A 23 -4.51 -10.55 -3.23
N SER A 24 -5.75 -10.88 -2.87
CA SER A 24 -6.66 -9.91 -2.26
C SER A 24 -6.22 -9.50 -0.85
N ALA A 25 -5.61 -10.43 -0.09
CA ALA A 25 -5.00 -10.10 1.21
C ALA A 25 -3.78 -9.17 1.06
N VAL A 26 -2.95 -9.37 0.02
CA VAL A 26 -1.86 -8.44 -0.33
C VAL A 26 -2.41 -7.03 -0.56
N HIS A 27 -3.45 -6.88 -1.39
CA HIS A 27 -4.08 -5.59 -1.65
C HIS A 27 -4.63 -4.92 -0.39
N GLU A 28 -5.29 -5.69 0.49
CA GLU A 28 -5.80 -5.14 1.75
C GLU A 28 -4.65 -4.66 2.64
N ILE A 29 -3.58 -5.44 2.82
CA ILE A 29 -2.41 -5.00 3.58
C ILE A 29 -1.77 -3.77 2.95
N TYR A 30 -1.66 -3.75 1.62
CA TYR A 30 -1.06 -2.64 0.89
C TYR A 30 -1.88 -1.36 1.03
N ARG A 31 -3.22 -1.44 1.06
CA ARG A 31 -4.11 -0.31 1.35
C ARG A 31 -3.75 0.34 2.70
N TRP A 32 -3.67 -0.42 3.77
CA TRP A 32 -3.34 0.11 5.09
C TRP A 32 -1.96 0.77 5.10
N ARG A 33 -1.01 0.18 4.41
CA ARG A 33 0.33 0.75 4.23
C ARG A 33 0.31 2.07 3.45
N ARG A 34 -0.48 2.17 2.38
CA ARG A 34 -0.69 3.43 1.62
C ARG A 34 -1.25 4.54 2.52
N ASP A 35 -2.15 4.17 3.43
CA ASP A 35 -2.76 5.09 4.41
C ASP A 35 -1.83 5.45 5.58
N GLY A 36 -0.59 4.92 5.60
CA GLY A 36 0.44 5.22 6.61
C GLY A 36 0.39 4.34 7.85
N TRP A 37 -0.31 3.19 7.79
CA TRP A 37 -0.40 2.26 8.91
C TRP A 37 0.70 1.22 8.87
N ARG A 38 1.23 0.90 10.06
CA ARG A 38 1.93 -0.37 10.26
C ARG A 38 0.90 -1.48 10.39
N THR A 39 1.18 -2.63 9.79
CA THR A 39 0.21 -3.71 9.66
C THR A 39 0.79 -5.03 10.16
N LEU A 40 0.10 -5.64 11.12
CA LEU A 40 0.31 -7.04 11.51
C LEU A 40 -0.81 -7.89 10.91
N ALA A 41 -0.47 -8.76 9.97
CA ALA A 41 -1.40 -9.72 9.39
C ALA A 41 -1.34 -11.05 10.18
N VAL A 42 -2.46 -11.48 10.73
CA VAL A 42 -2.63 -12.81 11.34
C VAL A 42 -3.43 -13.67 10.38
N VAL A 43 -2.85 -14.77 9.90
CA VAL A 43 -3.49 -15.60 8.88
C VAL A 43 -3.97 -16.94 9.44
N SER A 44 -5.13 -17.37 8.98
CA SER A 44 -5.59 -18.75 9.14
C SER A 44 -4.98 -19.63 8.05
N ALA A 45 -5.08 -20.95 8.17
CA ALA A 45 -4.82 -21.81 7.02
C ALA A 45 -5.81 -21.52 5.87
N LEU A 46 -5.44 -21.91 4.65
CA LEU A 46 -6.36 -21.92 3.52
C LEU A 46 -7.62 -22.76 3.86
N ALA A 47 -8.76 -22.42 3.25
CA ALA A 47 -10.03 -23.10 3.51
C ALA A 47 -9.91 -24.63 3.45
N GLY A 48 -10.41 -25.31 4.49
CA GLY A 48 -10.39 -26.78 4.61
C GLY A 48 -9.03 -27.40 4.95
N ARG A 49 -7.92 -26.65 4.88
CA ARG A 49 -6.58 -27.19 5.07
C ARG A 49 -6.32 -27.70 6.48
N THR A 50 -6.73 -26.94 7.51
CA THR A 50 -6.59 -27.38 8.92
C THR A 50 -7.38 -28.66 9.17
N ASP A 51 -8.60 -28.76 8.62
CA ASP A 51 -9.45 -29.94 8.76
C ASP A 51 -8.84 -31.16 8.07
N GLU A 52 -8.28 -30.98 6.87
CA GLU A 52 -7.55 -32.02 6.14
C GLU A 52 -6.36 -32.56 6.95
N LEU A 53 -5.56 -31.66 7.54
CA LEU A 53 -4.39 -32.01 8.35
C LEU A 53 -4.81 -32.72 9.64
N LEU A 54 -5.87 -32.26 10.31
CA LEU A 54 -6.44 -32.91 11.49
C LEU A 54 -7.00 -34.31 11.16
N ALA A 55 -7.69 -34.45 10.03
CA ALA A 55 -8.20 -35.74 9.56
C ALA A 55 -7.04 -36.69 9.20
N ARG A 56 -5.97 -36.18 8.60
CA ARG A 56 -4.75 -36.95 8.32
C ARG A 56 -4.08 -37.42 9.61
N ALA A 57 -3.97 -36.57 10.63
CA ALA A 57 -3.47 -36.97 11.95
C ALA A 57 -4.31 -38.11 12.55
N THR A 58 -5.64 -38.01 12.49
CA THR A 58 -6.53 -39.08 12.96
C THR A 58 -6.29 -40.39 12.22
N ARG A 59 -6.12 -40.38 10.88
CA ARG A 59 -5.81 -41.58 10.09
C ARG A 59 -4.47 -42.23 10.46
N LEU A 60 -3.52 -41.44 10.96
CA LEU A 60 -2.22 -41.93 11.45
C LEU A 60 -2.29 -42.45 12.90
N GLY A 61 -3.46 -42.47 13.54
CA GLY A 61 -3.63 -42.89 14.93
C GLY A 61 -3.13 -41.86 15.95
N LEU A 62 -3.02 -40.57 15.57
CA LEU A 62 -2.62 -39.52 16.50
C LEU A 62 -3.81 -39.03 17.32
N GLU A 63 -3.73 -39.27 18.64
CA GLU A 63 -4.68 -38.77 19.65
C GLU A 63 -4.90 -37.25 19.58
N ALA A 64 -6.06 -36.80 20.04
CA ALA A 64 -6.46 -35.39 19.96
C ALA A 64 -5.47 -34.44 20.65
N ASP A 65 -4.91 -34.83 21.80
CA ASP A 65 -3.93 -34.05 22.55
C ASP A 65 -2.47 -34.42 22.22
N SER A 66 -2.23 -35.14 21.12
CA SER A 66 -0.88 -35.42 20.65
C SER A 66 -0.16 -34.16 20.17
N ARG A 67 1.10 -34.00 20.59
CA ARG A 67 2.00 -32.94 20.09
C ARG A 67 2.23 -33.03 18.58
N ALA A 68 2.35 -34.24 18.05
CA ALA A 68 2.54 -34.46 16.62
C ALA A 68 1.31 -33.99 15.83
N ARG A 69 0.10 -34.21 16.36
CA ARG A 69 -1.15 -33.71 15.78
C ARG A 69 -1.19 -32.19 15.78
N ALA A 70 -0.83 -31.56 16.89
CA ALA A 70 -0.76 -30.09 16.99
C ALA A 70 0.26 -29.49 16.01
N ALA A 71 1.45 -30.07 15.91
CA ALA A 71 2.46 -29.63 14.95
C ALA A 71 2.00 -29.79 13.50
N LEU A 72 1.34 -30.90 13.17
CA LEU A 72 0.80 -31.13 11.82
C LEU A 72 -0.27 -30.10 11.47
N ALA A 73 -1.24 -29.85 12.36
CA ALA A 73 -2.32 -28.90 12.12
C ALA A 73 -1.80 -27.46 11.96
N ALA A 74 -0.84 -27.05 12.80
CA ALA A 74 -0.19 -25.75 12.72
C ALA A 74 0.57 -25.51 11.40
N GLY A 75 0.90 -26.57 10.66
CA GLY A 75 1.52 -26.49 9.35
C GLY A 75 0.70 -25.69 8.33
N GLY A 76 -0.63 -25.73 8.41
CA GLY A 76 -1.51 -25.02 7.48
C GLY A 76 -1.42 -23.49 7.59
N GLU A 77 -1.42 -22.96 8.81
CA GLU A 77 -1.22 -21.53 9.05
C GLU A 77 0.20 -21.07 8.73
N LEU A 78 1.21 -21.91 9.01
CA LEU A 78 2.61 -21.61 8.68
C LEU A 78 2.82 -21.49 7.17
N GLU A 79 2.25 -22.44 6.40
CA GLU A 79 2.24 -22.42 4.94
C GLU A 79 1.59 -21.14 4.40
N SER A 80 0.39 -20.82 4.90
CA SER A 80 -0.35 -19.62 4.47
C SER A 80 0.40 -18.31 4.81
N ALA A 81 1.03 -18.24 5.97
CA ALA A 81 1.82 -17.08 6.39
C ALA A 81 3.06 -16.88 5.52
N ALA A 82 3.76 -17.97 5.19
CA ALA A 82 4.92 -17.94 4.32
C ALA A 82 4.56 -17.52 2.89
N LEU A 83 3.50 -18.09 2.32
CA LEU A 83 3.01 -17.74 0.99
C LEU A 83 2.60 -16.27 0.91
N LEU A 84 1.84 -15.76 1.89
CA LEU A 84 1.44 -14.35 1.93
C LEU A 84 2.65 -13.41 2.03
N ALA A 85 3.63 -13.73 2.88
CA ALA A 85 4.86 -12.93 2.99
C ALA A 85 5.63 -12.89 1.66
N ALA A 86 5.77 -14.03 0.97
CA ALA A 86 6.42 -14.09 -0.34
C ALA A 86 5.65 -13.28 -1.41
N LEU A 87 4.32 -13.30 -1.38
CA LEU A 87 3.50 -12.49 -2.29
C LEU A 87 3.61 -11.00 -2.01
N LEU A 88 3.69 -10.58 -0.74
CA LEU A 88 3.97 -9.19 -0.37
C LEU A 88 5.34 -8.74 -0.88
N GLU A 89 6.39 -9.56 -0.70
CA GLU A 89 7.72 -9.25 -1.22
C GLU A 89 7.73 -9.14 -2.75
N ARG A 90 7.03 -10.05 -3.45
CA ARG A 90 6.86 -9.99 -4.91
C ARG A 90 6.13 -8.72 -5.33
N ALA A 91 5.12 -8.30 -4.57
CA ALA A 91 4.41 -7.03 -4.72
C ALA A 91 5.26 -5.80 -4.35
N GLY A 92 6.51 -5.99 -3.91
CA GLY A 92 7.41 -4.92 -3.50
C GLY A 92 7.12 -4.37 -2.10
N VAL A 93 6.17 -4.94 -1.36
CA VAL A 93 5.83 -4.55 0.01
C VAL A 93 6.77 -5.29 0.98
N PRO A 94 7.71 -4.61 1.66
CA PRO A 94 8.62 -5.27 2.58
C PRO A 94 7.84 -5.88 3.75
N ALA A 95 7.95 -7.18 3.93
CA ALA A 95 7.27 -7.93 4.97
C ALA A 95 8.22 -8.94 5.62
N ALA A 96 7.86 -9.43 6.80
CA ALA A 96 8.52 -10.57 7.41
C ALA A 96 7.48 -11.57 7.89
N CYS A 97 7.72 -12.85 7.65
CA CYS A 97 6.97 -13.93 8.29
C CYS A 97 7.63 -14.26 9.63
N LEU A 98 6.90 -14.08 10.74
CA LEU A 98 7.40 -14.31 12.09
C LEU A 98 6.38 -15.09 12.91
N PRO A 99 6.82 -15.92 13.89
CA PRO A 99 5.91 -16.56 14.80
C PRO A 99 5.19 -15.53 15.67
N ALA A 100 3.92 -15.80 16.03
CA ALA A 100 3.12 -14.93 16.88
C ALA A 100 3.71 -14.72 18.29
N GLY A 101 4.60 -15.60 18.75
CA GLY A 101 5.24 -15.49 20.07
C GLY A 101 4.28 -15.67 21.25
N LEU A 102 3.11 -16.29 21.01
CA LEU A 102 2.14 -16.58 22.06
C LEU A 102 2.62 -17.72 22.95
N ARG A 103 2.42 -17.55 24.27
CA ARG A 103 2.52 -18.61 25.26
C ARG A 103 1.13 -18.96 25.77
N ALA A 104 0.83 -20.25 25.88
CA ALA A 104 -0.48 -20.74 26.30
C ALA A 104 -0.40 -21.85 27.34
N ARG A 105 -1.52 -22.13 28.01
CA ARG A 105 -1.68 -23.24 28.98
C ARG A 105 -3.01 -23.93 28.75
N GLY A 106 -3.08 -25.22 29.06
CA GLY A 106 -4.27 -26.05 28.89
C GLY A 106 -3.98 -27.29 28.03
N PRO A 107 -5.02 -27.98 27.56
CA PRO A 107 -4.92 -29.10 26.64
C PRO A 107 -4.15 -28.73 25.37
N VAL A 108 -3.48 -29.71 24.76
CA VAL A 108 -2.66 -29.49 23.56
C VAL A 108 -3.53 -29.06 22.37
N SER A 109 -4.76 -29.54 22.32
CA SER A 109 -5.74 -29.24 21.27
C SER A 109 -6.48 -27.89 21.44
N ASP A 110 -6.56 -27.35 22.66
CA ASP A 110 -7.38 -26.17 22.96
C ASP A 110 -6.83 -25.31 24.12
N ALA A 111 -5.57 -24.89 24.00
CA ALA A 111 -4.91 -24.08 25.01
C ALA A 111 -5.45 -22.63 25.05
N LEU A 112 -5.24 -21.97 26.20
CA LEU A 112 -5.55 -20.56 26.42
C LEU A 112 -4.28 -19.72 26.45
N PRO A 113 -4.17 -18.63 25.66
CA PRO A 113 -3.05 -17.70 25.73
C PRO A 113 -2.94 -17.06 27.11
N VAL A 114 -1.72 -17.00 27.63
CA VAL A 114 -1.38 -16.39 28.93
C VAL A 114 -0.37 -15.26 28.79
N ALA A 115 0.42 -15.24 27.71
CA ALA A 115 1.39 -14.18 27.43
C ALA A 115 1.72 -14.09 25.93
N ALA A 116 2.27 -12.95 25.49
CA ALA A 116 2.71 -12.73 24.12
C ALA A 116 4.10 -12.05 24.11
N GLY A 117 5.11 -12.74 23.57
CA GLY A 117 6.46 -12.24 23.38
C GLY A 117 6.58 -11.41 22.11
N VAL A 118 6.21 -10.13 22.15
CA VAL A 118 6.05 -9.30 20.94
C VAL A 118 7.29 -8.50 20.53
N GLY A 119 8.44 -8.65 21.22
CA GLY A 119 9.64 -7.87 20.95
C GLY A 119 10.13 -7.96 19.51
N ARG A 120 10.19 -9.18 18.96
CA ARG A 120 10.57 -9.42 17.55
C ARG A 120 9.56 -8.82 16.57
N LEU A 121 8.26 -8.93 16.86
CA LEU A 121 7.20 -8.36 16.04
C LEU A 121 7.29 -6.82 16.01
N ARG A 122 7.47 -6.19 17.17
CA ARG A 122 7.61 -4.73 17.30
C ARG A 122 8.83 -4.21 16.53
N ALA A 123 9.97 -4.87 16.66
CA ALA A 123 11.18 -4.51 15.93
C ALA A 123 11.00 -4.64 14.40
N ALA A 124 10.38 -5.73 13.94
CA ALA A 124 10.11 -5.93 12.52
C ALA A 124 9.08 -4.93 11.97
N LEU A 125 7.98 -4.65 12.69
CA LEU A 125 6.99 -3.63 12.31
C LEU A 125 7.61 -2.24 12.22
N GLY A 126 8.51 -1.88 13.15
CA GLY A 126 9.22 -0.60 13.10
C GLY A 126 10.17 -0.48 11.90
N ARG A 127 10.78 -1.59 11.47
CA ARG A 127 11.73 -1.62 10.36
C ARG A 127 11.09 -1.74 8.99
N LEU A 128 10.07 -2.59 8.85
CA LEU A 128 9.48 -3.00 7.56
C LEU A 128 8.08 -2.40 7.34
N GLY A 129 7.35 -2.09 8.41
CA GLY A 129 5.97 -1.64 8.36
C GLY A 129 4.94 -2.77 8.28
N VAL A 130 5.31 -3.94 7.75
CA VAL A 130 4.41 -5.11 7.63
C VAL A 130 5.03 -6.36 8.23
N VAL A 131 4.25 -7.11 9.00
CA VAL A 131 4.61 -8.44 9.52
C VAL A 131 3.44 -9.39 9.31
N VAL A 132 3.73 -10.63 8.90
CA VAL A 132 2.77 -11.72 8.76
C VAL A 132 3.04 -12.76 9.83
N CYS A 133 2.00 -13.24 10.51
CA CYS A 133 2.09 -14.26 11.55
C CYS A 133 1.05 -15.37 11.34
N PRO A 134 1.42 -16.64 11.60
CA PRO A 134 0.44 -17.72 11.68
C PRO A 134 -0.48 -17.52 12.89
N GLY A 135 -1.77 -17.76 12.69
CA GLY A 135 -2.77 -17.88 13.75
C GLY A 135 -2.77 -19.26 14.40
N PHE A 136 -3.82 -19.55 15.18
CA PHE A 136 -4.20 -20.89 15.66
C PHE A 136 -3.24 -21.62 16.63
N MET A 137 -1.96 -21.25 16.68
CA MET A 137 -0.93 -21.92 17.45
C MET A 137 -0.29 -21.02 18.53
N ALA A 138 0.24 -21.67 19.57
CA ALA A 138 1.06 -21.06 20.61
C ALA A 138 2.09 -22.08 21.14
N HIS A 139 2.91 -21.65 22.10
CA HIS A 139 3.86 -22.52 22.79
C HIS A 139 3.53 -22.65 24.27
N ASP A 140 3.74 -23.81 24.85
CA ASP A 140 3.55 -23.99 26.29
C ASP A 140 4.77 -23.55 27.12
N ARG A 141 4.85 -23.96 28.39
CA ARG A 141 5.98 -23.65 29.27
C ARG A 141 7.29 -24.33 28.86
N ARG A 142 7.22 -25.46 28.14
CA ARG A 142 8.36 -26.22 27.63
C ARG A 142 8.81 -25.72 26.26
N GLY A 143 8.05 -24.81 25.65
CA GLY A 143 8.31 -24.31 24.30
C GLY A 143 7.75 -25.22 23.21
N GLU A 144 6.88 -26.17 23.56
CA GLU A 144 6.27 -27.09 22.61
C GLU A 144 5.00 -26.50 22.00
N THR A 145 4.71 -26.83 20.74
CA THR A 145 3.50 -26.37 20.03
C THR A 145 2.23 -26.89 20.72
N VAL A 146 1.29 -25.96 20.90
CA VAL A 146 -0.11 -26.20 21.27
C VAL A 146 -1.03 -25.47 20.30
N LEU A 147 -2.23 -26.00 20.13
CA LEU A 147 -3.30 -25.35 19.38
C LEU A 147 -4.17 -24.52 20.32
N LEU A 148 -4.80 -23.47 19.77
CA LEU A 148 -5.71 -22.58 20.47
C LEU A 148 -7.18 -22.97 20.26
N GLY A 149 -7.44 -24.14 19.66
CA GLY A 149 -8.76 -24.63 19.34
C GLY A 149 -9.52 -23.80 18.31
N ARG A 150 -10.83 -24.02 18.20
CA ARG A 150 -11.69 -23.30 17.26
C ARG A 150 -11.66 -21.79 17.52
N GLY A 151 -11.52 -21.02 16.44
CA GLY A 151 -11.35 -19.57 16.54
C GLY A 151 -9.97 -19.15 17.03
N GLY A 152 -9.01 -20.07 17.10
CA GLY A 152 -7.65 -19.80 17.57
C GLY A 152 -6.97 -18.62 16.86
N SER A 153 -7.17 -18.47 15.55
CA SER A 153 -6.62 -17.32 14.79
C SER A 153 -7.25 -15.97 15.16
N ASP A 154 -8.56 -15.93 15.45
CA ASP A 154 -9.23 -14.71 15.94
C ASP A 154 -8.66 -14.35 17.32
N LEU A 155 -8.51 -15.36 18.19
CA LEU A 155 -7.91 -15.19 19.51
C LEU A 155 -6.44 -14.73 19.42
N THR A 156 -5.66 -15.27 18.48
CA THR A 156 -4.28 -14.83 18.22
C THR A 156 -4.25 -13.35 17.89
N ALA A 157 -5.10 -12.89 16.97
CA ALA A 157 -5.14 -11.49 16.56
C ALA A 157 -5.47 -10.55 17.72
N LEU A 158 -6.50 -10.86 18.52
CA LEU A 158 -6.87 -10.07 19.69
C LEU A 158 -5.76 -10.05 20.76
N CYS A 159 -5.10 -11.19 21.00
CA CYS A 159 -3.96 -11.27 21.92
C CYS A 159 -2.80 -10.37 21.49
N LEU A 160 -2.46 -10.39 20.20
CA LEU A 160 -1.38 -9.58 19.64
C LEU A 160 -1.74 -8.10 19.58
N ALA A 161 -2.98 -7.75 19.24
CA ALA A 161 -3.48 -6.38 19.27
C ALA A 161 -3.32 -5.77 20.66
N LYS A 162 -3.75 -6.49 21.72
CA LYS A 162 -3.55 -6.07 23.11
C LYS A 162 -2.07 -5.91 23.46
N ALA A 163 -1.25 -6.93 23.15
CA ALA A 163 0.16 -6.95 23.57
C ALA A 163 1.01 -5.90 22.84
N LEU A 164 0.65 -5.54 21.61
CA LEU A 164 1.31 -4.50 20.84
C LEU A 164 0.75 -3.09 21.09
N GLY A 165 -0.41 -2.98 21.73
CA GLY A 165 -1.13 -1.71 21.86
C GLY A 165 -1.62 -1.21 20.50
N ALA A 166 -2.13 -2.10 19.66
CA ALA A 166 -2.63 -1.74 18.34
C ALA A 166 -3.84 -0.82 18.45
N THR A 167 -3.86 0.23 17.63
CA THR A 167 -4.98 1.17 17.55
C THR A 167 -6.25 0.49 17.03
N ARG A 168 -6.09 -0.48 16.12
CA ARG A 168 -7.20 -1.22 15.51
C ARG A 168 -6.89 -2.71 15.43
N CYS A 169 -7.92 -3.53 15.61
CA CYS A 169 -7.90 -4.96 15.34
C CYS A 169 -9.13 -5.31 14.51
N ILE A 170 -8.91 -5.82 13.30
CA ILE A 170 -9.97 -6.09 12.33
C ILE A 170 -9.97 -7.58 12.02
N LEU A 171 -11.08 -8.25 12.29
CA LEU A 171 -11.33 -9.60 11.86
C LEU A 171 -11.94 -9.56 10.47
N ILE A 172 -11.15 -9.94 9.47
CA ILE A 172 -11.57 -9.98 8.07
C ILE A 172 -12.21 -11.35 7.81
N LYS A 173 -13.48 -11.29 7.42
CA LYS A 173 -14.35 -12.42 7.08
C LYS A 173 -14.96 -12.21 5.69
N ASP A 174 -15.69 -13.20 5.22
CA ASP A 174 -16.50 -13.19 4.00
C ASP A 174 -17.83 -12.44 4.17
N VAL A 175 -18.15 -12.02 5.39
CA VAL A 175 -19.27 -11.13 5.72
C VAL A 175 -18.79 -9.70 5.98
N ASP A 176 -19.63 -8.72 5.66
CA ASP A 176 -19.34 -7.28 5.76
C ASP A 176 -19.61 -6.66 7.15
N GLY A 177 -20.03 -7.48 8.12
CA GLY A 177 -20.28 -7.06 9.49
C GLY A 177 -20.91 -8.17 10.34
N LEU A 178 -21.29 -7.80 11.56
CA LEU A 178 -22.11 -8.63 12.44
C LEU A 178 -23.58 -8.33 12.16
N TYR A 179 -24.40 -9.37 12.21
CA TYR A 179 -25.84 -9.28 12.03
C TYR A 179 -26.55 -9.84 13.26
N ASP A 180 -27.81 -9.44 13.46
CA ASP A 180 -28.70 -10.01 14.49
C ASP A 180 -28.95 -11.51 14.28
N ARG A 181 -28.90 -11.96 13.03
CA ARG A 181 -29.04 -13.35 12.57
C ARG A 181 -28.17 -13.60 11.33
N ASP A 182 -28.00 -14.85 10.94
CA ASP A 182 -27.31 -15.18 9.70
C ASP A 182 -28.11 -14.67 8.47
N PRO A 183 -27.56 -13.74 7.66
CA PRO A 183 -28.22 -13.22 6.46
C PRO A 183 -28.43 -14.26 5.36
N ALA A 184 -27.76 -15.41 5.42
CA ALA A 184 -27.94 -16.51 4.46
C ALA A 184 -29.16 -17.39 4.77
N LEU A 185 -29.73 -17.29 5.98
CA LEU A 185 -30.89 -18.09 6.39
C LEU A 185 -32.21 -17.46 5.94
N PRO A 186 -33.25 -18.27 5.65
CA PRO A 186 -34.58 -17.75 5.31
C PRO A 186 -35.20 -16.96 6.47
N GLY A 187 -35.86 -15.84 6.16
CA GLY A 187 -36.60 -15.06 7.14
C GLY A 187 -36.67 -13.57 6.82
N PRO A 188 -37.09 -12.75 7.81
CA PRO A 188 -37.00 -11.29 7.71
C PRO A 188 -35.55 -10.84 7.42
N PRO A 189 -35.35 -9.70 6.72
CA PRO A 189 -34.02 -9.19 6.41
C PRO A 189 -33.16 -9.05 7.68
N ALA A 190 -31.98 -9.65 7.66
CA ALA A 190 -31.03 -9.55 8.76
C ALA A 190 -30.58 -8.09 8.92
N VAL A 191 -30.46 -7.65 10.17
CA VAL A 191 -30.08 -6.28 10.52
C VAL A 191 -28.60 -6.25 10.87
N ARG A 192 -27.83 -5.47 10.11
CA ARG A 192 -26.40 -5.28 10.34
C ARG A 192 -26.18 -4.35 11.53
N TYR A 193 -25.20 -4.67 12.37
CA TYR A 193 -24.73 -3.76 13.40
C TYR A 193 -23.66 -2.80 12.85
N GLU A 194 -23.80 -1.50 13.11
CA GLU A 194 -22.69 -0.54 13.01
C GLU A 194 -21.79 -0.65 14.26
N THR A 195 -22.44 -0.72 15.42
CA THR A 195 -21.80 -0.99 16.71
C THR A 195 -22.54 -2.10 17.43
N ALA A 196 -21.83 -2.96 18.14
CA ALA A 196 -22.39 -4.02 18.98
C ALA A 196 -21.60 -4.12 20.29
N GLY A 197 -22.30 -4.39 21.39
CA GLY A 197 -21.68 -4.78 22.65
C GLY A 197 -21.07 -6.18 22.57
N TRP A 198 -20.23 -6.54 23.54
CA TRP A 198 -19.74 -7.92 23.63
C TRP A 198 -20.88 -8.91 23.88
N ASP A 199 -21.91 -8.54 24.64
CA ASP A 199 -23.04 -9.42 24.94
C ASP A 199 -23.90 -9.65 23.69
N ASP A 200 -24.09 -8.62 22.85
CA ASP A 200 -24.76 -8.76 21.55
C ASP A 200 -24.00 -9.73 20.63
N ALA A 201 -22.66 -9.62 20.61
CA ALA A 201 -21.83 -10.53 19.85
C ALA A 201 -21.85 -11.97 20.41
N LEU A 202 -21.94 -12.13 21.73
CA LEU A 202 -22.07 -13.44 22.40
C LEU A 202 -23.45 -14.09 22.18
N ALA A 203 -24.48 -13.30 21.90
CA ALA A 203 -25.82 -13.81 21.58
C ALA A 203 -25.88 -14.51 20.21
N THR A 204 -24.91 -14.27 19.32
CA THR A 204 -24.79 -14.99 18.06
C THR A 204 -24.34 -16.45 18.27
N ASP A 205 -24.60 -17.32 17.31
CA ASP A 205 -24.26 -18.75 17.35
C ASP A 205 -22.74 -19.05 17.34
N GLY A 206 -21.91 -18.01 17.17
CA GLY A 206 -20.47 -18.11 17.12
C GLY A 206 -19.92 -18.56 15.76
N SER A 207 -20.76 -18.69 14.73
CA SER A 207 -20.35 -19.09 13.36
C SER A 207 -19.31 -18.14 12.77
N ILE A 208 -19.51 -16.83 12.92
CA ILE A 208 -18.62 -15.79 12.37
C ILE A 208 -17.42 -15.54 13.30
N ILE A 209 -17.67 -15.37 14.61
CA ILE A 209 -16.65 -15.14 15.63
C ILE A 209 -16.91 -16.07 16.81
N GLN A 210 -15.93 -16.90 17.15
CA GLN A 210 -16.06 -17.84 18.26
C GLN A 210 -16.12 -17.10 19.61
N HIS A 211 -17.03 -17.52 20.50
CA HIS A 211 -17.23 -16.88 21.82
C HIS A 211 -15.96 -16.80 22.67
N LYS A 212 -15.03 -17.74 22.51
CA LYS A 212 -13.73 -17.72 23.19
C LYS A 212 -12.95 -16.43 22.91
N ALA A 213 -12.96 -15.96 21.66
CA ALA A 213 -12.31 -14.72 21.25
C ALA A 213 -13.04 -13.49 21.82
N ILE A 214 -14.38 -13.49 21.78
CA ILE A 214 -15.21 -12.40 22.31
C ILE A 214 -15.01 -12.26 23.84
N ARG A 215 -15.03 -13.37 24.58
CA ARG A 215 -14.78 -13.37 26.04
C ARG A 215 -13.38 -12.88 26.39
N PHE A 216 -12.37 -13.19 25.57
CA PHE A 216 -11.03 -12.61 25.74
C PHE A 216 -11.05 -11.09 25.57
N ALA A 217 -11.70 -10.61 24.51
CA ALA A 217 -11.85 -9.18 24.25
C ALA A 217 -12.57 -8.47 25.41
N GLN A 218 -13.70 -9.01 25.86
CA GLN A 218 -14.50 -8.50 26.99
C GLN A 218 -13.69 -8.44 28.29
N ARG A 219 -13.01 -9.53 28.67
CA ARG A 219 -12.17 -9.59 29.89
C ARG A 219 -11.05 -8.55 29.88
N HIS A 220 -10.58 -8.17 28.71
CA HIS A 220 -9.50 -7.20 28.55
C HIS A 220 -9.97 -5.82 28.09
N ARG A 221 -11.29 -5.60 28.01
CA ARG A 221 -11.92 -4.38 27.50
C ARG A 221 -11.32 -3.92 26.17
N LEU A 222 -11.03 -4.88 25.30
CA LEU A 222 -10.44 -4.65 23.98
C LEU A 222 -11.56 -4.55 22.94
N GLY A 223 -11.78 -3.35 22.40
CA GLY A 223 -12.62 -3.18 21.22
C GLY A 223 -11.95 -3.76 19.97
N PHE A 224 -12.75 -4.29 19.05
CA PHE A 224 -12.28 -4.79 17.76
C PHE A 224 -13.35 -4.59 16.69
N GLU A 225 -13.01 -4.87 15.44
CA GLU A 225 -13.85 -4.62 14.28
C GLU A 225 -14.04 -5.90 13.46
N LEU A 226 -15.19 -6.00 12.81
CA LEU A 226 -15.55 -7.10 11.93
C LEU A 226 -15.97 -6.54 10.57
N GLY A 227 -15.45 -7.13 9.49
CA GLY A 227 -15.92 -6.84 8.14
C GLY A 227 -15.18 -7.66 7.10
N THR A 228 -15.25 -7.21 5.85
CA THR A 228 -14.69 -7.93 4.70
C THR A 228 -13.55 -7.17 4.02
N LEU A 229 -12.90 -7.81 3.04
CA LEU A 229 -11.84 -7.21 2.25
C LEU A 229 -12.32 -5.94 1.54
N ASN A 230 -11.47 -4.91 1.54
CA ASN A 230 -11.73 -3.60 0.98
C ASN A 230 -13.00 -2.91 1.52
N ALA A 231 -13.50 -3.30 2.70
CA ALA A 231 -14.64 -2.63 3.30
C ALA A 231 -14.32 -1.17 3.65
N THR A 232 -15.31 -0.29 3.51
CA THR A 232 -15.27 1.11 3.97
C THR A 232 -15.97 1.30 5.32
N ALA A 233 -16.77 0.32 5.74
CA ALA A 233 -17.46 0.29 7.01
C ALA A 233 -17.31 -1.08 7.67
N TRP A 234 -17.23 -1.10 8.99
CA TRP A 234 -17.09 -2.31 9.81
C TRP A 234 -18.07 -2.27 10.97
N THR A 235 -18.46 -3.44 11.48
CA THR A 235 -19.11 -3.49 12.79
C THR A 235 -18.05 -3.32 13.86
N ARG A 236 -18.21 -2.31 14.72
CA ARG A 236 -17.36 -2.11 15.91
C ARG A 236 -17.93 -2.90 17.08
N ILE A 237 -17.14 -3.79 17.67
CA ILE A 237 -17.54 -4.64 18.80
C ILE A 237 -16.75 -4.19 20.04
N GLY A 238 -17.42 -3.82 21.12
CA GLY A 238 -16.75 -3.24 22.28
C GLY A 238 -17.67 -2.78 23.41
N ASP A 239 -17.19 -1.80 24.19
CA ASP A 239 -17.89 -1.22 25.33
C ASP A 239 -18.80 -0.06 24.89
N HIS A 240 -19.80 -0.38 24.08
CA HIS A 240 -20.74 0.59 23.54
C HIS A 240 -22.10 -0.08 23.24
N PRO A 241 -23.20 0.68 23.25
CA PRO A 241 -24.51 0.12 22.94
C PRO A 241 -24.60 -0.34 21.48
N ALA A 242 -25.45 -1.33 21.26
CA ALA A 242 -25.80 -1.77 19.91
C ALA A 242 -26.43 -0.63 19.11
N ARG A 243 -25.95 -0.42 17.88
CA ARG A 243 -26.56 0.45 16.89
C ARG A 243 -26.60 -0.29 15.57
N THR A 244 -27.77 -0.29 14.95
CA THR A 244 -27.98 -0.88 13.63
C THR A 244 -27.39 0.05 12.58
N GLY A 245 -26.62 -0.52 11.67
CA GLY A 245 -26.09 0.17 10.50
C GLY A 245 -26.79 -0.30 9.23
N MET A 246 -26.61 0.44 8.15
CA MET A 246 -27.03 -0.04 6.84
C MET A 246 -26.10 -1.18 6.37
N PRO A 247 -26.64 -2.20 5.65
CA PRO A 247 -25.83 -3.14 4.90
C PRO A 247 -24.93 -2.41 3.91
N THR A 248 -23.73 -2.94 3.66
CA THR A 248 -22.85 -2.36 2.66
C THR A 248 -23.41 -2.67 1.28
N ALA A 249 -23.75 -1.64 0.49
CA ALA A 249 -24.37 -1.85 -0.81
C ALA A 249 -23.41 -2.57 -1.77
N HIS A 250 -23.92 -3.57 -2.50
CA HIS A 250 -23.15 -4.20 -3.56
C HIS A 250 -22.94 -3.19 -4.69
N GLN A 251 -21.69 -2.80 -4.93
CA GLN A 251 -21.35 -1.89 -6.02
C GLN A 251 -21.22 -2.67 -7.32
N ALA A 252 -21.65 -2.07 -8.43
CA ALA A 252 -21.36 -2.61 -9.76
C ALA A 252 -19.83 -2.66 -9.97
N PRO A 253 -19.32 -3.66 -10.71
CA PRO A 253 -17.91 -3.71 -11.07
C PRO A 253 -17.45 -2.43 -11.78
N LEU A 254 -16.25 -1.97 -11.46
CA LEU A 254 -15.62 -0.81 -12.08
C LEU A 254 -15.21 -1.14 -13.53
N ARG A 255 -15.72 -0.41 -14.51
CA ARG A 255 -15.43 -0.59 -15.94
C ARG A 255 -14.10 0.05 -16.31
N VAL A 256 -13.09 -0.74 -16.61
CA VAL A 256 -11.72 -0.29 -16.88
C VAL A 256 -11.41 -0.34 -18.38
N GLY A 257 -11.00 0.79 -18.96
CA GLY A 257 -10.33 0.83 -20.26
C GLY A 257 -8.82 0.90 -20.06
N MET A 258 -8.05 -0.05 -20.57
CA MET A 258 -6.60 -0.09 -20.34
C MET A 258 -5.83 0.30 -21.59
N LEU A 259 -4.94 1.27 -21.47
CA LEU A 259 -4.04 1.72 -22.53
C LEU A 259 -2.65 1.13 -22.27
N GLY A 260 -2.25 0.15 -23.08
CA GLY A 260 -0.98 -0.56 -22.98
C GLY A 260 -1.09 -1.92 -22.28
N HIS A 261 -0.42 -2.92 -22.86
CA HIS A 261 -0.39 -4.30 -22.36
C HIS A 261 1.04 -4.87 -22.34
N GLY A 262 2.00 -4.03 -21.94
CA GLY A 262 3.39 -4.44 -21.72
C GLY A 262 3.59 -5.19 -20.39
N THR A 263 4.79 -5.15 -19.84
CA THR A 263 5.14 -5.83 -18.59
C THR A 263 4.22 -5.44 -17.42
N VAL A 264 3.95 -4.14 -17.25
CA VAL A 264 3.06 -3.64 -16.18
C VAL A 264 1.59 -3.90 -16.54
N GLY A 265 1.16 -3.53 -17.75
CA GLY A 265 -0.23 -3.71 -18.19
C GLY A 265 -0.72 -5.16 -18.14
N GLY A 266 0.12 -6.14 -18.50
CA GLY A 266 -0.23 -7.55 -18.34
C GLY A 266 -0.34 -7.99 -16.87
N GLY A 267 0.43 -7.38 -15.97
CA GLY A 267 0.27 -7.57 -14.52
C GLY A 267 -1.05 -7.01 -14.02
N VAL A 268 -1.41 -5.80 -14.43
CA VAL A 268 -2.69 -5.15 -14.09
C VAL A 268 -3.87 -5.98 -14.62
N ALA A 269 -3.88 -6.34 -15.91
CA ALA A 269 -4.95 -7.17 -16.48
C ALA A 269 -5.15 -8.49 -15.73
N ARG A 270 -4.05 -9.14 -15.33
CA ARG A 270 -4.11 -10.39 -14.55
C ARG A 270 -4.73 -10.18 -13.16
N LEU A 271 -4.39 -9.09 -12.47
CA LEU A 271 -4.97 -8.77 -11.17
C LEU A 271 -6.46 -8.41 -11.28
N LEU A 272 -6.85 -7.64 -12.31
CA LEU A 272 -8.25 -7.30 -12.55
C LEU A 272 -9.09 -8.53 -12.90
N ALA A 273 -8.57 -9.43 -13.75
CA ALA A 273 -9.25 -10.66 -14.12
C ALA A 273 -9.45 -11.62 -12.94
N ALA A 274 -8.57 -11.58 -11.93
CA ALA A 274 -8.70 -12.38 -10.72
C ALA A 274 -9.88 -11.94 -9.81
N ASP A 275 -10.40 -10.71 -9.99
CA ASP A 275 -11.51 -10.17 -9.21
C ASP A 275 -12.60 -9.55 -10.11
N ALA A 276 -13.20 -10.39 -10.97
CA ALA A 276 -14.27 -10.01 -11.88
C ALA A 276 -15.55 -9.47 -11.18
N ARG A 277 -15.68 -9.67 -9.85
CA ARG A 277 -16.78 -9.10 -9.06
C ARG A 277 -16.63 -7.59 -8.85
N ARG A 278 -15.40 -7.09 -9.00
CA ARG A 278 -15.03 -5.70 -8.69
C ARG A 278 -14.56 -4.94 -9.90
N PHE A 279 -14.08 -5.63 -10.92
CA PHE A 279 -13.56 -5.02 -12.14
C PHE A 279 -14.14 -5.68 -13.38
N THR A 280 -14.40 -4.86 -14.40
CA THR A 280 -14.73 -5.31 -15.75
C THR A 280 -13.77 -4.64 -16.71
N LEU A 281 -12.88 -5.42 -17.32
CA LEU A 281 -11.95 -4.89 -18.32
C LEU A 281 -12.70 -4.77 -19.66
N VAL A 282 -13.05 -3.55 -20.04
CA VAL A 282 -13.88 -3.26 -21.24
C VAL A 282 -13.08 -3.47 -22.51
N GLY A 283 -11.79 -3.12 -22.49
CA GLY A 283 -10.90 -3.30 -23.61
C GLY A 283 -9.48 -2.93 -23.25
N VAL A 284 -8.56 -3.34 -24.11
CA VAL A 284 -7.13 -3.09 -23.96
C VAL A 284 -6.57 -2.55 -25.27
N ALA A 285 -6.11 -1.31 -25.25
CA ALA A 285 -5.45 -0.71 -26.40
C ALA A 285 -3.97 -1.14 -26.46
N VAL A 286 -3.56 -1.67 -27.61
CA VAL A 286 -2.18 -2.06 -27.92
C VAL A 286 -1.83 -1.61 -29.33
N ARG A 287 -0.53 -1.45 -29.62
CA ARG A 287 -0.06 -1.07 -30.96
C ARG A 287 -0.41 -2.11 -32.03
N ASP A 288 -0.30 -3.38 -31.69
CA ASP A 288 -0.58 -4.51 -32.60
C ASP A 288 -1.40 -5.58 -31.85
N PRO A 289 -2.73 -5.60 -32.00
CA PRO A 289 -3.61 -6.58 -31.36
C PRO A 289 -3.25 -8.04 -31.66
N SER A 290 -2.60 -8.33 -32.79
CA SER A 290 -2.23 -9.71 -33.16
C SER A 290 -1.09 -10.30 -32.31
N ARG A 291 -0.31 -9.44 -31.63
CA ARG A 291 0.89 -9.83 -30.86
C ARG A 291 0.65 -10.01 -29.37
N HIS A 292 -0.57 -9.84 -28.91
CA HIS A 292 -0.91 -9.87 -27.49
C HIS A 292 -2.05 -10.85 -27.21
N GLY A 293 -1.97 -11.53 -26.06
CA GLY A 293 -3.12 -12.19 -25.44
C GLY A 293 -3.61 -11.34 -24.28
N SER A 294 -4.92 -11.19 -24.14
CA SER A 294 -5.53 -10.40 -23.06
C SER A 294 -6.84 -11.05 -22.60
N PRO A 295 -7.24 -10.93 -21.32
CA PRO A 295 -8.54 -11.40 -20.84
C PRO A 295 -9.72 -10.56 -21.35
N ALA A 296 -9.48 -9.51 -22.14
CA ALA A 296 -10.49 -8.62 -22.71
C ALA A 296 -10.19 -8.30 -24.18
N PRO A 297 -11.15 -7.70 -24.93
CA PRO A 297 -10.95 -7.33 -26.33
C PRO A 297 -9.73 -6.41 -26.52
N LEU A 298 -8.88 -6.75 -27.48
CA LEU A 298 -7.74 -5.92 -27.89
C LEU A 298 -8.16 -4.97 -29.00
N VAL A 299 -7.75 -3.70 -28.88
CA VAL A 299 -8.04 -2.65 -29.86
C VAL A 299 -6.76 -1.91 -30.26
N GLY A 300 -6.71 -1.42 -31.50
CA GLY A 300 -5.57 -0.64 -32.01
C GLY A 300 -5.66 0.87 -31.75
N ASP A 301 -6.82 1.34 -31.26
CA ASP A 301 -7.13 2.77 -31.09
C ASP A 301 -7.18 3.15 -29.59
N PRO A 302 -6.08 3.70 -29.01
CA PRO A 302 -6.07 4.13 -27.62
C PRO A 302 -6.97 5.34 -27.34
N LEU A 303 -7.16 6.25 -28.31
CA LEU A 303 -8.02 7.42 -28.13
C LEU A 303 -9.50 7.00 -28.13
N GLY A 304 -9.88 6.12 -29.05
CA GLY A 304 -11.22 5.53 -29.09
C GLY A 304 -11.56 4.78 -27.80
N LEU A 305 -10.64 3.97 -27.27
CA LEU A 305 -10.85 3.31 -25.98
C LEU A 305 -10.95 4.31 -24.81
N ALA A 306 -10.11 5.34 -24.77
CA ALA A 306 -10.21 6.39 -23.75
C ALA A 306 -11.51 7.21 -23.84
N GLY A 307 -12.06 7.34 -25.05
CA GLY A 307 -13.36 7.97 -25.33
C GLY A 307 -14.58 7.06 -25.11
N SER A 308 -14.36 5.76 -24.86
CA SER A 308 -15.45 4.78 -24.75
C SER A 308 -16.18 4.84 -23.40
N ASP A 309 -17.27 4.10 -23.29
CA ASP A 309 -18.05 3.98 -22.05
C ASP A 309 -17.30 3.15 -20.99
N VAL A 310 -16.46 3.82 -20.22
CA VAL A 310 -15.65 3.29 -19.12
C VAL A 310 -15.74 4.21 -17.91
N ASP A 311 -15.59 3.62 -16.72
CA ASP A 311 -15.55 4.32 -15.44
C ASP A 311 -14.18 4.95 -15.16
N VAL A 312 -13.13 4.32 -15.67
CA VAL A 312 -11.74 4.68 -15.45
C VAL A 312 -10.88 4.23 -16.62
N VAL A 313 -9.89 5.04 -16.97
CA VAL A 313 -8.83 4.70 -17.91
C VAL A 313 -7.54 4.43 -17.15
N VAL A 314 -6.93 3.27 -17.41
CA VAL A 314 -5.59 2.93 -16.89
C VAL A 314 -4.57 3.16 -18.00
N GLU A 315 -3.64 4.09 -17.82
CA GLU A 315 -2.60 4.40 -18.79
C GLU A 315 -1.23 3.85 -18.35
N VAL A 316 -0.72 2.90 -19.13
CA VAL A 316 0.55 2.19 -18.93
C VAL A 316 1.26 1.92 -20.27
N MET A 317 1.09 2.82 -21.25
CA MET A 317 1.67 2.69 -22.59
C MET A 317 3.14 3.11 -22.64
N GLY A 318 3.50 4.11 -21.84
CA GLY A 318 4.74 4.88 -22.03
C GLY A 318 4.63 5.86 -23.20
N GLY A 319 5.70 6.64 -23.42
CA GLY A 319 5.66 7.76 -24.37
C GLY A 319 4.85 8.95 -23.84
N VAL A 320 4.80 10.05 -24.60
CA VAL A 320 4.18 11.31 -24.14
C VAL A 320 2.98 11.73 -24.99
N ASP A 321 3.15 11.90 -26.30
CA ASP A 321 2.14 12.58 -27.13
C ASP A 321 0.80 11.83 -27.19
N VAL A 322 0.80 10.55 -27.62
CA VAL A 322 -0.41 9.73 -27.68
C VAL A 322 -1.03 9.51 -26.29
N ALA A 323 -0.18 9.34 -25.27
CA ALA A 323 -0.63 9.16 -23.89
C ALA A 323 -1.33 10.42 -23.37
N ARG A 324 -0.78 11.60 -23.65
CA ARG A 324 -1.37 12.90 -23.30
C ARG A 324 -2.74 13.07 -23.93
N GLU A 325 -2.87 12.80 -25.23
CA GLU A 325 -4.14 12.97 -25.94
C GLU A 325 -5.22 12.00 -25.43
N ALA A 326 -4.87 10.73 -25.23
CA ALA A 326 -5.80 9.73 -24.70
C ALA A 326 -6.24 10.06 -23.25
N VAL A 327 -5.29 10.42 -22.38
CA VAL A 327 -5.59 10.84 -21.00
C VAL A 327 -6.45 12.10 -20.97
N ALA A 328 -6.12 13.10 -21.78
CA ALA A 328 -6.92 14.32 -21.88
C ALA A 328 -8.35 14.05 -22.39
N THR A 329 -8.50 13.10 -23.31
CA THR A 329 -9.82 12.67 -23.83
C THR A 329 -10.69 12.10 -22.72
N ALA A 330 -10.15 11.20 -21.88
CA ALA A 330 -10.87 10.67 -20.73
C ALA A 330 -11.22 11.76 -19.71
N LEU A 331 -10.24 12.60 -19.34
CA LEU A 331 -10.44 13.64 -18.33
C LEU A 331 -11.48 14.69 -18.75
N ARG A 332 -11.53 15.10 -20.02
CA ARG A 332 -12.56 16.03 -20.55
C ARG A 332 -13.99 15.50 -20.38
N ARG A 333 -14.15 14.19 -20.28
CA ARG A 333 -15.45 13.52 -20.06
C ARG A 333 -15.79 13.36 -18.58
N GLY A 334 -14.93 13.82 -17.67
CA GLY A 334 -15.06 13.58 -16.23
C GLY A 334 -14.71 12.15 -15.80
N VAL A 335 -14.08 11.37 -16.68
CA VAL A 335 -13.66 9.99 -16.38
C VAL A 335 -12.36 10.01 -15.57
N ALA A 336 -12.23 9.09 -14.62
CA ALA A 336 -11.00 8.94 -13.84
C ALA A 336 -9.86 8.36 -14.70
N VAL A 337 -8.62 8.76 -14.43
CA VAL A 337 -7.42 8.23 -15.05
C VAL A 337 -6.44 7.79 -13.97
N VAL A 338 -5.93 6.58 -14.10
CA VAL A 338 -4.81 6.05 -13.32
C VAL A 338 -3.63 5.86 -14.26
N THR A 339 -2.49 6.51 -14.02
CA THR A 339 -1.31 6.41 -14.88
C THR A 339 -0.06 5.96 -14.12
N ALA A 340 0.77 5.13 -14.77
CA ALA A 340 2.13 4.83 -14.29
C ALA A 340 3.21 5.63 -15.02
N ASN A 341 2.81 6.58 -15.87
CA ASN A 341 3.69 7.26 -16.81
C ASN A 341 4.29 8.54 -16.21
N LYS A 342 5.41 8.37 -15.52
CA LYS A 342 6.22 9.46 -14.96
C LYS A 342 6.64 10.52 -15.99
N ASP A 343 6.91 10.13 -17.24
CA ASP A 343 7.36 11.06 -18.28
C ASP A 343 6.20 11.96 -18.74
N LEU A 344 5.00 11.39 -18.89
CA LEU A 344 3.78 12.15 -19.13
C LEU A 344 3.49 13.13 -17.99
N LEU A 345 3.63 12.71 -16.73
CA LEU A 345 3.38 13.57 -15.57
C LEU A 345 4.42 14.69 -15.45
N SER A 346 5.69 14.40 -15.74
CA SER A 346 6.77 15.37 -15.76
C SER A 346 6.55 16.46 -16.80
N ALA A 347 6.06 16.08 -17.99
CA ALA A 347 5.84 17.01 -19.11
C ALA A 347 4.50 17.77 -19.04
N HIS A 348 3.41 17.07 -18.69
CA HIS A 348 2.03 17.56 -18.81
C HIS A 348 1.18 17.39 -17.55
N GLY A 349 1.76 16.93 -16.43
CA GLY A 349 0.99 16.62 -15.22
C GLY A 349 0.16 17.80 -14.69
N GLY A 350 0.71 19.02 -14.71
CA GLY A 350 -0.03 20.23 -14.31
C GLY A 350 -1.22 20.55 -15.22
N GLU A 351 -1.04 20.41 -16.54
CA GLU A 351 -2.11 20.60 -17.53
C GLU A 351 -3.23 19.56 -17.34
N LEU A 352 -2.86 18.29 -17.16
CA LEU A 352 -3.78 17.18 -16.99
C LEU A 352 -4.51 17.23 -15.65
N ALA A 353 -3.83 17.58 -14.55
CA ALA A 353 -4.45 17.79 -13.26
C ALA A 353 -5.50 18.92 -13.32
N ALA A 354 -5.14 20.05 -13.92
CA ALA A 354 -6.08 21.16 -14.10
C ALA A 354 -7.27 20.78 -14.99
N LEU A 355 -7.06 19.90 -15.98
CA LEU A 355 -8.14 19.36 -16.81
C LEU A 355 -9.07 18.43 -16.02
N ALA A 356 -8.52 17.54 -15.20
CA ALA A 356 -9.29 16.69 -14.30
C ALA A 356 -10.18 17.53 -13.37
N ASP A 357 -9.60 18.55 -12.74
CA ASP A 357 -10.33 19.46 -11.83
C ASP A 357 -11.47 20.20 -12.54
N ARG A 358 -11.23 20.72 -13.75
CA ARG A 358 -12.24 21.46 -14.52
C ARG A 358 -13.44 20.61 -14.94
N HIS A 359 -13.22 19.34 -15.26
CA HIS A 359 -14.26 18.46 -15.81
C HIS A 359 -14.82 17.45 -14.79
N GLY A 360 -14.39 17.53 -13.53
CA GLY A 360 -14.81 16.61 -12.48
C GLY A 360 -14.22 15.20 -12.60
N GLY A 361 -13.18 15.03 -13.42
CA GLY A 361 -12.40 13.81 -13.52
C GLY A 361 -11.43 13.64 -12.35
N ARG A 362 -10.64 12.57 -12.39
CA ARG A 362 -9.60 12.30 -11.38
C ARG A 362 -8.33 11.86 -12.08
N LEU A 363 -7.18 12.30 -11.58
CA LEU A 363 -5.87 11.85 -12.04
C LEU A 363 -5.13 11.23 -10.84
N LEU A 364 -4.90 9.92 -10.89
CA LEU A 364 -4.11 9.18 -9.90
C LEU A 364 -2.86 8.63 -10.58
N ALA A 365 -1.75 8.63 -9.84
CA ALA A 365 -0.43 8.43 -10.41
C ALA A 365 0.53 7.67 -9.48
N SER A 366 0.00 6.91 -8.51
CA SER A 366 0.79 6.35 -7.42
C SER A 366 1.94 5.47 -7.93
N ALA A 367 1.68 4.77 -9.04
CA ALA A 367 2.63 3.88 -9.69
C ALA A 367 3.82 4.57 -10.36
N ALA A 368 3.76 5.89 -10.61
CA ALA A 368 4.77 6.63 -11.36
C ALA A 368 6.04 6.95 -10.54
N VAL A 369 5.94 7.09 -9.21
CA VAL A 369 7.03 7.64 -8.37
C VAL A 369 7.79 6.58 -7.57
N GLY A 370 7.15 5.48 -7.20
CA GLY A 370 7.73 4.55 -6.24
C GLY A 370 7.42 3.07 -6.44
N GLY A 371 6.79 2.68 -7.55
CA GLY A 371 6.22 1.34 -7.66
C GLY A 371 5.26 1.09 -6.50
N SER A 372 5.61 0.15 -5.62
CA SER A 372 4.85 -0.18 -4.40
C SER A 372 5.12 0.75 -3.21
N VAL A 373 6.04 1.70 -3.31
CA VAL A 373 6.31 2.68 -2.25
C VAL A 373 5.27 3.80 -2.35
N PRO A 374 4.43 4.03 -1.32
CA PRO A 374 3.29 4.96 -1.38
C PRO A 374 3.73 6.42 -1.18
N VAL A 375 4.57 6.92 -2.09
CA VAL A 375 5.19 8.24 -1.98
C VAL A 375 4.14 9.34 -2.13
N LEU A 376 3.30 9.25 -3.17
CA LEU A 376 2.30 10.28 -3.46
C LEU A 376 1.20 10.33 -2.40
N GLU A 377 0.81 9.17 -1.88
CA GLU A 377 -0.18 9.04 -0.82
C GLU A 377 0.35 9.60 0.49
N ALA A 378 1.61 9.34 0.82
CA ALA A 378 2.22 9.96 2.00
C ALA A 378 2.28 11.47 1.86
N ILE A 379 2.69 12.02 0.69
CA ILE A 379 2.72 13.47 0.46
C ILE A 379 1.32 14.08 0.63
N GLY A 380 0.30 13.49 -0.01
CA GLY A 380 -1.07 13.99 -0.02
C GLY A 380 -1.93 13.57 1.17
N ARG A 381 -1.37 12.90 2.18
CA ARG A 381 -2.14 12.30 3.28
C ARG A 381 -2.93 13.38 4.05
N PRO A 382 -4.28 13.26 4.13
CA PRO A 382 -5.10 14.21 4.86
C PRO A 382 -4.67 14.38 6.32
N GLY A 383 -4.73 15.61 6.82
CA GLY A 383 -4.36 15.97 8.20
C GLY A 383 -2.87 15.95 8.51
N SER A 384 -2.01 15.64 7.54
CA SER A 384 -0.56 15.73 7.73
C SER A 384 -0.06 17.16 7.50
N ALA A 385 0.98 17.57 8.24
CA ALA A 385 1.63 18.86 8.01
C ALA A 385 2.22 18.96 6.57
N PRO A 386 2.32 20.18 6.02
CA PRO A 386 2.88 20.38 4.68
C PRO A 386 4.27 19.78 4.49
N LEU A 387 4.54 19.27 3.29
CA LEU A 387 5.86 18.80 2.89
C LEU A 387 6.85 19.98 2.83
N VAL A 388 8.02 19.85 3.46
CA VAL A 388 9.11 20.84 3.34
C VAL A 388 10.33 20.29 2.63
N GLU A 389 10.56 18.98 2.73
CA GLU A 389 11.69 18.32 2.08
C GLU A 389 11.35 16.85 1.78
N LEU A 390 11.73 16.43 0.58
CA LEU A 390 11.74 15.04 0.15
C LEU A 390 13.17 14.68 -0.29
N SER A 391 13.70 13.56 0.19
CA SER A 391 14.94 12.99 -0.30
C SER A 391 14.82 11.49 -0.50
N GLY A 392 15.45 10.92 -1.52
CA GLY A 392 15.28 9.51 -1.81
C GLY A 392 16.29 8.93 -2.78
N VAL A 393 16.47 7.61 -2.68
CA VAL A 393 17.02 6.78 -3.76
C VAL A 393 15.80 6.24 -4.50
N LEU A 394 15.55 6.79 -5.68
CA LEU A 394 14.29 6.61 -6.43
C LEU A 394 14.42 5.81 -7.72
N ASN A 395 15.65 5.48 -8.12
CA ASN A 395 15.93 4.75 -9.36
C ASN A 395 16.68 3.45 -9.05
N GLY A 396 15.98 2.32 -9.23
CA GLY A 396 16.52 0.99 -8.98
C GLY A 396 17.67 0.60 -9.90
N THR A 397 17.62 1.00 -11.17
CA THR A 397 18.67 0.73 -12.17
C THR A 397 19.97 1.44 -11.81
N ALA A 398 19.89 2.73 -11.53
CA ALA A 398 21.01 3.54 -11.05
C ALA A 398 21.58 2.98 -9.74
N ASN A 399 20.71 2.60 -8.79
CA ASN A 399 21.14 2.01 -7.53
C ASN A 399 21.88 0.69 -7.72
N PHE A 400 21.35 -0.22 -8.55
CA PHE A 400 21.99 -1.50 -8.87
C PHE A 400 23.38 -1.28 -9.49
N VAL A 401 23.48 -0.38 -10.48
CA VAL A 401 24.76 -0.08 -11.14
C VAL A 401 25.78 0.48 -10.15
N LEU A 402 25.37 1.40 -9.27
CA LEU A 402 26.26 1.96 -8.25
C LEU A 402 26.69 0.91 -7.21
N GLU A 403 25.79 0.00 -6.81
CA GLU A 403 26.11 -1.13 -5.92
C GLU A 403 27.11 -2.11 -6.54
N ALA A 404 26.93 -2.45 -7.82
CA ALA A 404 27.87 -3.31 -8.55
C ALA A 404 29.25 -2.65 -8.70
N CYS A 405 29.30 -1.33 -8.97
CA CYS A 405 30.56 -0.59 -9.00
C CYS A 405 31.22 -0.49 -7.61
N GLU A 406 30.45 -0.32 -6.55
CA GLU A 406 30.92 -0.37 -5.16
C GLU A 406 31.52 -1.75 -4.83
N ALA A 407 30.98 -2.82 -5.40
CA ALA A 407 31.50 -4.19 -5.28
C ALA A 407 32.70 -4.51 -6.21
N GLY A 408 33.19 -3.52 -6.97
CA GLY A 408 34.40 -3.64 -7.79
C GLY A 408 34.17 -3.87 -9.29
N SER A 409 32.91 -3.91 -9.75
CA SER A 409 32.63 -4.02 -11.19
C SER A 409 32.93 -2.71 -11.92
N SER A 410 33.43 -2.79 -13.16
CA SER A 410 33.49 -1.60 -14.01
C SER A 410 32.08 -1.12 -14.37
N LEU A 411 31.93 0.18 -14.65
CA LEU A 411 30.64 0.76 -15.00
C LEU A 411 29.98 0.06 -16.20
N ALA A 412 30.78 -0.28 -17.23
CA ALA A 412 30.28 -0.98 -18.42
C ALA A 412 29.75 -2.39 -18.08
N VAL A 413 30.47 -3.14 -17.23
CA VAL A 413 30.04 -4.47 -16.78
C VAL A 413 28.77 -4.37 -15.92
N ALA A 414 28.71 -3.40 -15.01
CA ALA A 414 27.54 -3.18 -14.16
C ALA A 414 26.28 -2.85 -14.98
N ILE A 415 26.39 -2.01 -16.02
CA ILE A 415 25.27 -1.70 -16.93
C ILE A 415 24.84 -2.93 -17.74
N ALA A 416 25.81 -3.69 -18.27
CA ALA A 416 25.52 -4.92 -19.01
C ALA A 416 24.79 -5.95 -18.13
N GLU A 417 25.22 -6.10 -16.88
CA GLU A 417 24.59 -7.00 -15.93
C GLU A 417 23.18 -6.53 -15.53
N ALA A 418 23.00 -5.22 -15.33
CA ALA A 418 21.68 -4.64 -15.07
C ALA A 418 20.68 -4.97 -16.20
N ARG A 419 21.13 -4.93 -17.46
CA ARG A 419 20.32 -5.31 -18.62
C ARG A 419 20.02 -6.81 -18.64
N ARG A 420 21.04 -7.64 -18.40
CA ARG A 420 20.92 -9.11 -18.39
C ARG A 420 19.91 -9.58 -17.34
N LEU A 421 19.92 -8.95 -16.17
CA LEU A 421 18.99 -9.22 -15.07
C LEU A 421 17.62 -8.55 -15.23
N GLY A 422 17.43 -7.74 -16.28
CA GLY A 422 16.17 -7.04 -16.55
C GLY A 422 15.88 -5.85 -15.65
N TYR A 423 16.89 -5.32 -14.94
CA TYR A 423 16.78 -4.05 -14.22
C TYR A 423 16.80 -2.85 -15.18
N ALA A 424 17.62 -2.93 -16.24
CA ALA A 424 17.75 -1.89 -17.25
C ALA A 424 17.14 -2.32 -18.60
N GLU A 425 16.50 -1.38 -19.29
CA GLU A 425 16.14 -1.54 -20.70
C GLU A 425 17.37 -1.38 -21.62
N ALA A 426 17.18 -1.63 -22.92
CA ALA A 426 18.23 -1.48 -23.92
C ALA A 426 18.81 -0.05 -23.94
N ASP A 427 17.94 0.97 -23.93
CA ASP A 427 18.33 2.35 -23.62
C ASP A 427 18.23 2.57 -22.10
N THR A 428 19.37 2.92 -21.49
CA THR A 428 19.51 3.12 -20.04
C THR A 428 19.92 4.57 -19.73
N ALA A 429 19.93 5.45 -20.73
CA ALA A 429 20.45 6.81 -20.57
C ALA A 429 19.66 7.58 -19.51
N ARG A 430 18.31 7.51 -19.54
CA ARG A 430 17.42 8.22 -18.60
C ARG A 430 17.62 7.81 -17.14
N ASP A 431 18.05 6.58 -16.89
CA ASP A 431 18.34 6.10 -15.54
C ASP A 431 19.68 6.67 -15.04
N LEU A 432 20.70 6.60 -15.92
CA LEU A 432 22.07 6.94 -15.55
C LEU A 432 22.33 8.45 -15.52
N ASP A 433 21.61 9.24 -16.31
CA ASP A 433 21.71 10.70 -16.31
C ASP A 433 20.80 11.39 -15.26
N GLY A 434 19.97 10.61 -14.57
CA GLY A 434 19.09 11.08 -13.49
C GLY A 434 17.74 11.62 -13.96
N ARG A 435 17.38 11.51 -15.25
CA ARG A 435 16.07 11.93 -15.78
C ARG A 435 14.91 11.18 -15.16
N ASP A 436 15.01 9.86 -14.98
CA ASP A 436 13.94 9.09 -14.33
C ASP A 436 13.68 9.58 -12.89
N ALA A 437 14.74 9.79 -12.11
CA ALA A 437 14.62 10.32 -10.76
C ALA A 437 14.08 11.77 -10.74
N ALA A 438 14.46 12.60 -11.71
CA ALA A 438 13.93 13.96 -11.85
C ALA A 438 12.44 13.98 -12.20
N ALA A 439 11.97 13.13 -13.11
CA ALA A 439 10.56 12.99 -13.45
C ALA A 439 9.72 12.57 -12.22
N LYS A 440 10.27 11.69 -11.37
CA LYS A 440 9.65 11.29 -10.10
C LYS A 440 9.55 12.45 -9.10
N LEU A 441 10.54 13.34 -9.05
CA LEU A 441 10.46 14.57 -8.25
C LEU A 441 9.38 15.53 -8.79
N CYS A 442 9.24 15.65 -10.11
CA CYS A 442 8.21 16.51 -10.72
C CYS A 442 6.79 16.01 -10.36
N ALA A 443 6.55 14.70 -10.43
CA ALA A 443 5.29 14.10 -10.01
C ALA A 443 5.05 14.25 -8.48
N ALA A 444 6.09 14.13 -7.66
CA ALA A 444 6.00 14.40 -6.22
C ALA A 444 5.68 15.88 -5.92
N ALA A 445 6.26 16.83 -6.67
CA ALA A 445 5.98 18.26 -6.57
C ALA A 445 4.52 18.56 -6.94
N LEU A 446 4.02 17.96 -8.01
CA LEU A 446 2.62 18.07 -8.43
C LEU A 446 1.66 17.64 -7.31
N GLN A 447 1.95 16.50 -6.67
CA GLN A 447 1.15 16.00 -5.55
C GLN A 447 1.25 16.88 -4.29
N ALA A 448 2.42 17.48 -4.04
CA ALA A 448 2.63 18.39 -2.91
C ALA A 448 1.96 19.76 -3.13
N GLY A 449 1.61 20.10 -4.38
CA GLY A 449 1.01 21.36 -4.77
C GLY A 449 2.02 22.50 -4.96
N GLY A 450 1.49 23.66 -5.34
CA GLY A 450 2.28 24.83 -5.76
C GLY A 450 2.47 24.91 -7.29
N PRO A 451 3.30 25.85 -7.78
CA PRO A 451 3.64 25.94 -9.19
C PRO A 451 4.33 24.65 -9.69
N PRO A 452 4.07 24.23 -10.94
CA PRO A 452 4.70 23.04 -11.51
C PRO A 452 6.23 23.12 -11.51
N LEU A 453 6.89 22.05 -11.08
CA LEU A 453 8.33 21.85 -11.23
C LEU A 453 8.60 21.24 -12.60
N ALA A 454 9.30 21.95 -13.48
CA ALA A 454 9.68 21.41 -14.78
C ALA A 454 10.96 20.57 -14.69
N GLU A 455 11.03 19.46 -15.43
CA GLU A 455 12.19 18.55 -15.41
C GLU A 455 13.51 19.25 -15.73
N ARG A 456 13.48 20.24 -16.63
CA ARG A 456 14.65 21.03 -17.03
C ARG A 456 15.23 21.87 -15.89
N ASP A 457 14.42 22.20 -14.88
CA ASP A 457 14.82 23.00 -13.72
C ASP A 457 15.36 22.11 -12.59
N VAL A 458 15.30 20.79 -12.74
CA VAL A 458 15.94 19.83 -11.83
C VAL A 458 17.42 19.71 -12.19
N LEU A 459 18.30 20.14 -11.28
CA LEU A 459 19.74 19.95 -11.46
C LEU A 459 20.07 18.46 -11.45
N ARG A 460 20.87 17.98 -12.41
CA ARG A 460 21.18 16.55 -12.54
C ARG A 460 22.68 16.33 -12.68
N GLN A 461 23.18 15.32 -11.98
CA GLN A 461 24.52 14.80 -12.13
C GLN A 461 24.46 13.38 -12.71
N PRO A 462 25.02 13.13 -13.91
CA PRO A 462 25.05 11.80 -14.49
C PRO A 462 26.04 10.87 -13.75
N ILE A 463 25.76 9.56 -13.78
CA ILE A 463 26.65 8.50 -13.32
C ILE A 463 27.82 8.33 -14.29
N VAL A 464 27.54 8.37 -15.60
CA VAL A 464 28.55 8.22 -16.64
C VAL A 464 29.51 9.42 -16.59
N GLY A 465 30.82 9.13 -16.51
CA GLY A 465 31.88 10.13 -16.40
C GLY A 465 32.11 10.67 -14.99
N ALA A 466 31.33 10.25 -13.99
CA ALA A 466 31.56 10.64 -12.60
C ALA A 466 32.64 9.79 -11.93
N ALA A 467 33.43 10.41 -11.04
CA ALA A 467 34.38 9.71 -10.19
C ALA A 467 33.63 8.99 -9.05
N LEU A 468 33.29 7.72 -9.26
CA LEU A 468 32.55 6.91 -8.31
C LEU A 468 33.39 6.55 -7.06
N ARG A 469 32.77 6.59 -5.88
CA ARG A 469 33.39 6.27 -4.58
C ARG A 469 32.54 5.26 -3.81
N PRO A 470 33.11 4.51 -2.86
CA PRO A 470 32.33 3.61 -2.00
C PRO A 470 31.17 4.33 -1.31
N GLY A 471 30.02 3.65 -1.21
CA GLY A 471 28.79 4.19 -0.65
C GLY A 471 28.08 5.25 -1.50
N MET A 472 28.51 5.54 -2.73
CA MET A 472 27.79 6.47 -3.60
C MET A 472 26.39 5.96 -3.96
N ARG A 473 25.41 6.87 -3.90
CA ARG A 473 24.03 6.66 -4.34
C ARG A 473 23.55 7.86 -5.16
N GLN A 474 22.66 7.61 -6.13
CA GLN A 474 21.94 8.66 -6.83
C GLN A 474 20.79 9.13 -5.93
N VAL A 475 20.97 10.30 -5.31
CA VAL A 475 20.01 10.88 -4.37
C VAL A 475 19.22 11.96 -5.09
N ALA A 476 17.91 11.74 -5.20
CA ALA A 476 16.94 12.73 -5.60
C ALA A 476 16.50 13.53 -4.38
N SER A 477 16.46 14.85 -4.48
CA SER A 477 16.04 15.72 -3.39
C SER A 477 15.24 16.90 -3.91
N MET A 478 14.21 17.29 -3.15
CA MET A 478 13.37 18.44 -3.40
C MET A 478 13.09 19.15 -2.08
N VAL A 479 13.29 20.47 -2.04
CA VAL A 479 13.11 21.30 -0.85
C VAL A 479 12.22 22.49 -1.19
N ARG A 480 11.31 22.81 -0.27
CA ARG A 480 10.39 23.94 -0.41
C ARG A 480 11.17 25.26 -0.33
N ASP A 481 10.89 26.16 -1.27
CA ASP A 481 11.47 27.50 -1.36
C ASP A 481 10.39 28.53 -1.65
N GLY A 482 9.88 29.17 -0.58
CA GLY A 482 8.65 29.94 -0.65
C GLY A 482 7.50 29.06 -1.13
N ASP A 483 6.85 29.48 -2.21
CA ASP A 483 5.76 28.73 -2.85
C ASP A 483 6.24 27.73 -3.91
N SER A 484 7.55 27.70 -4.20
CA SER A 484 8.16 26.87 -5.25
C SER A 484 8.99 25.72 -4.69
N TRP A 485 9.53 24.90 -5.60
CA TRP A 485 10.38 23.75 -5.26
C TRP A 485 11.76 23.93 -5.90
N ARG A 486 12.83 23.76 -5.09
CA ARG A 486 14.18 23.52 -5.61
C ARG A 486 14.46 22.03 -5.61
N ALA A 487 14.88 21.50 -6.74
CA ALA A 487 15.10 20.06 -6.90
C ALA A 487 16.44 19.74 -7.56
N GLN A 488 17.01 18.61 -7.16
CA GLN A 488 18.24 18.08 -7.74
C GLN A 488 18.32 16.56 -7.63
N VAL A 489 19.07 15.95 -8.55
CA VAL A 489 19.49 14.55 -8.55
C VAL A 489 21.01 14.53 -8.60
N CYS A 490 21.66 14.12 -7.51
CA CYS A 490 23.12 14.14 -7.39
C CYS A 490 23.69 12.82 -6.88
N LEU A 491 24.97 12.57 -7.14
CA LEU A 491 25.68 11.44 -6.54
C LEU A 491 26.23 11.83 -5.18
N ALA A 492 25.80 11.14 -4.14
CA ALA A 492 26.22 11.40 -2.76
C ALA A 492 26.84 10.14 -2.13
N PRO A 493 28.05 10.22 -1.55
CA PRO A 493 28.57 9.15 -0.71
C PRO A 493 27.79 9.11 0.60
N LEU A 494 27.15 7.97 0.88
CA LEU A 494 26.34 7.77 2.08
C LEU A 494 27.07 6.89 3.10
N ALA A 495 26.99 7.27 4.37
CA ALA A 495 27.49 6.45 5.47
C ALA A 495 26.74 5.10 5.57
N PRO A 496 27.37 4.02 6.07
CA PRO A 496 26.76 2.69 6.16
C PRO A 496 25.42 2.64 6.90
N ASP A 497 25.25 3.49 7.91
CA ASP A 497 24.09 3.63 8.78
C ASP A 497 22.99 4.55 8.22
N SER A 498 23.27 5.26 7.11
CA SER A 498 22.30 6.13 6.45
C SER A 498 21.04 5.36 6.07
N LEU A 499 19.88 5.94 6.39
CA LEU A 499 18.57 5.38 6.02
C LEU A 499 18.43 5.21 4.50
N LEU A 500 18.94 6.16 3.71
CA LEU A 500 18.93 6.09 2.25
C LEU A 500 19.82 4.95 1.72
N ARG A 501 20.87 4.57 2.47
CA ARG A 501 21.71 3.41 2.16
C ARG A 501 21.03 2.07 2.49
N ARG A 502 19.78 2.07 2.98
CA ARG A 502 18.98 0.83 3.12
C ARG A 502 18.35 0.38 1.79
N ALA A 503 18.27 1.25 0.78
CA ALA A 503 17.83 0.88 -0.55
C ALA A 503 18.81 -0.16 -1.14
N ARG A 504 18.36 -1.40 -1.33
CA ARG A 504 19.14 -2.48 -1.92
C ARG A 504 18.56 -2.86 -3.28
N ALA A 505 19.42 -3.11 -4.26
CA ALA A 505 19.02 -3.48 -5.61
C ALA A 505 17.96 -2.50 -6.17
N ALA A 506 16.82 -3.01 -6.64
CA ALA A 506 15.72 -2.21 -7.21
C ALA A 506 14.74 -1.62 -6.19
N GLN A 507 15.11 -1.56 -4.90
CA GLN A 507 14.30 -0.91 -3.89
C GLN A 507 14.43 0.61 -3.94
N ASN A 508 13.32 1.30 -3.70
CA ASN A 508 13.31 2.72 -3.44
C ASN A 508 13.25 2.97 -1.93
N VAL A 509 13.92 4.04 -1.48
CA VAL A 509 13.77 4.58 -0.12
C VAL A 509 13.54 6.07 -0.23
N VAL A 510 12.54 6.57 0.48
CA VAL A 510 12.14 7.98 0.50
C VAL A 510 12.01 8.45 1.93
N ILE A 511 12.56 9.62 2.21
CA ILE A 511 12.43 10.34 3.47
C ILE A 511 11.61 11.60 3.19
N ILE A 512 10.48 11.72 3.87
CA ILE A 512 9.60 12.87 3.85
C ILE A 512 9.81 13.62 5.16
N ARG A 513 10.09 14.92 5.07
CA ARG A 513 10.12 15.83 6.22
C ARG A 513 9.03 16.88 6.07
N ARG A 514 8.34 17.15 7.17
CA ARG A 514 7.21 18.08 7.21
C ARG A 514 7.53 19.32 8.05
N ASP A 515 6.67 20.32 7.89
CA ASP A 515 6.82 21.63 8.55
C ASP A 515 6.72 21.54 10.08
N ASP A 516 5.94 20.57 10.60
CA ASP A 516 5.84 20.28 12.03
C ASP A 516 7.08 19.54 12.60
N GLY A 517 8.14 19.36 11.78
CA GLY A 517 9.36 18.66 12.15
C GLY A 517 9.26 17.14 12.09
N SER A 518 8.09 16.57 11.82
CA SER A 518 7.92 15.14 11.68
C SER A 518 8.64 14.59 10.45
N GLN A 519 9.06 13.32 10.55
CA GLN A 519 9.76 12.61 9.51
C GLN A 519 9.16 11.22 9.29
N GLU A 520 8.93 10.87 8.02
CA GLU A 520 8.44 9.57 7.59
C GLU A 520 9.44 8.92 6.63
N ILE A 521 9.67 7.61 6.80
CA ILE A 521 10.60 6.83 5.97
C ILE A 521 9.80 5.74 5.27
N LEU A 522 9.79 5.78 3.95
CA LEU A 522 9.10 4.84 3.09
C LEU A 522 10.14 4.01 2.33
N HIS A 523 9.90 2.72 2.16
CA HIS A 523 10.82 1.84 1.43
C HIS A 523 10.10 0.66 0.80
N GLY A 524 10.59 0.11 -0.31
CA GLY A 524 9.95 -1.02 -0.97
C GLY A 524 10.38 -1.18 -2.42
N GLY A 525 9.74 -2.09 -3.15
CA GLY A 525 10.00 -2.31 -4.57
C GLY A 525 9.66 -1.08 -5.38
N GLY A 526 10.68 -0.47 -5.99
CA GLY A 526 10.59 0.80 -6.71
C GLY A 526 10.19 0.69 -8.18
N ALA A 527 10.25 -0.51 -8.73
CA ALA A 527 9.98 -0.82 -10.14
C ALA A 527 9.65 -2.30 -10.32
N GLY A 528 9.28 -2.68 -11.54
CA GLY A 528 8.97 -4.06 -11.93
C GLY A 528 7.48 -4.34 -12.06
N ARG A 529 7.14 -5.47 -12.70
CA ARG A 529 5.76 -5.84 -13.03
C ARG A 529 4.81 -5.70 -11.84
N TRP A 530 5.12 -6.40 -10.76
CA TRP A 530 4.21 -6.56 -9.63
C TRP A 530 4.14 -5.31 -8.75
N PRO A 531 5.26 -4.66 -8.34
CA PRO A 531 5.18 -3.43 -7.54
C PRO A 531 4.39 -2.31 -8.23
N THR A 532 4.57 -2.14 -9.53
CA THR A 532 3.85 -1.11 -10.30
C THR A 532 2.39 -1.50 -10.52
N ALA A 533 2.09 -2.76 -10.84
CA ALA A 533 0.72 -3.22 -11.03
C ALA A 533 -0.12 -3.12 -9.74
N GLU A 534 0.46 -3.46 -8.59
CA GLU A 534 -0.16 -3.32 -7.28
C GLU A 534 -0.52 -1.87 -6.94
N SER A 535 0.36 -0.93 -7.31
CA SER A 535 0.12 0.50 -7.14
C SER A 535 -1.03 1.01 -8.00
N VAL A 536 -1.08 0.60 -9.28
CA VAL A 536 -2.20 0.88 -10.18
C VAL A 536 -3.51 0.31 -9.65
N VAL A 537 -3.53 -0.96 -9.24
CA VAL A 537 -4.74 -1.60 -8.70
C VAL A 537 -5.19 -0.96 -7.38
N GLY A 538 -4.25 -0.52 -6.55
CA GLY A 538 -4.60 0.22 -5.34
C GLY A 538 -5.26 1.59 -5.63
N ASP A 539 -4.89 2.27 -6.72
CA ASP A 539 -5.57 3.50 -7.17
C ASP A 539 -7.00 3.21 -7.64
N LEU A 540 -7.21 2.09 -8.34
CA LEU A 540 -8.54 1.63 -8.73
C LEU A 540 -9.41 1.29 -7.51
N TRP A 541 -8.84 0.62 -6.51
CA TRP A 541 -9.53 0.35 -5.25
C TRP A 541 -9.86 1.63 -4.48
N GLN A 542 -8.99 2.64 -4.51
CA GLN A 542 -9.29 3.95 -3.95
C GLN A 542 -10.53 4.57 -4.61
N LEU A 543 -10.61 4.54 -5.95
CA LEU A 543 -11.79 5.03 -6.69
C LEU A 543 -13.07 4.29 -6.29
N ILE A 544 -13.02 2.97 -6.12
CA ILE A 544 -14.17 2.17 -5.67
C ILE A 544 -14.65 2.65 -4.29
N ARG A 545 -13.73 2.86 -3.34
CA ARG A 545 -14.08 3.32 -1.99
C ARG A 545 -14.66 4.73 -1.98
N GLU A 546 -14.10 5.64 -2.77
CA GLU A 546 -14.61 7.01 -2.89
C GLU A 546 -16.03 7.03 -3.49
N ARG A 547 -16.32 6.17 -4.47
CA ARG A 547 -17.69 5.98 -4.98
C ARG A 547 -18.65 5.48 -3.91
N ALA A 548 -18.19 4.61 -3.00
CA ALA A 548 -19.02 4.08 -1.91
C ALA A 548 -19.38 5.19 -0.91
N SER A 549 -18.39 6.00 -0.50
CA SER A 549 -18.61 7.11 0.42
C SER A 549 -19.60 8.15 -0.11
N VAL A 550 -19.52 8.50 -1.39
CA VAL A 550 -20.48 9.44 -2.01
C VAL A 550 -21.90 8.84 -2.07
N ALA A 551 -22.02 7.55 -2.36
CA ALA A 551 -23.32 6.88 -2.38
C ALA A 551 -23.98 6.84 -0.99
N ASP A 552 -23.20 6.81 0.09
CA ASP A 552 -23.72 6.89 1.45
C ASP A 552 -24.18 8.31 1.83
N GLU A 553 -23.56 9.37 1.30
CA GLU A 553 -23.94 10.77 1.55
C GLU A 553 -25.17 11.25 0.75
N VAL A 554 -25.37 10.75 -0.47
CA VAL A 554 -26.42 11.24 -1.41
C VAL A 554 -27.79 10.57 -1.20
N ARG A 555 -27.91 9.61 -0.28
CA ARG A 555 -29.18 8.91 -0.01
C ARG A 555 -30.16 9.78 0.80
N PRO A 556 -31.42 9.98 0.34
CA PRO A 556 -32.35 10.87 1.01
C PRO A 556 -32.86 10.26 2.31
N GLY A 557 -32.51 10.89 3.43
CA GLY A 557 -32.94 10.47 4.76
C GLY A 557 -32.16 11.16 5.87
N CYS A 558 -32.28 12.49 5.95
CA CYS A 558 -31.83 13.44 6.99
C CYS A 558 -31.02 14.60 6.39
N THR A 559 -31.70 15.47 5.66
CA THR A 559 -31.27 16.87 5.51
C THR A 559 -32.46 17.75 5.85
N GLU A 560 -32.65 18.03 7.15
CA GLU A 560 -33.28 19.30 7.51
C GLU A 560 -32.32 20.40 7.03
N ALA A 561 -32.72 21.07 5.96
CA ALA A 561 -32.00 22.20 5.41
C ALA A 561 -32.07 23.38 6.40
N GLY A 562 -30.96 23.66 7.07
CA GLY A 562 -30.71 24.97 7.66
C GLY A 562 -30.38 26.00 6.57
N PRO A 563 -30.77 27.29 6.71
CA PRO A 563 -30.84 28.25 5.61
C PRO A 563 -29.50 28.85 5.15
N ASP A 564 -28.35 28.23 5.42
CA ASP A 564 -27.05 28.71 4.94
C ASP A 564 -26.32 27.60 4.16
N GLY A 565 -26.66 27.49 2.87
CA GLY A 565 -26.06 26.56 1.92
C GLY A 565 -24.59 26.88 1.63
N VAL A 566 -23.69 26.42 2.49
CA VAL A 566 -22.24 26.43 2.23
C VAL A 566 -21.86 25.18 1.44
N ASN A 567 -21.75 25.34 0.13
CA ASN A 567 -21.22 24.32 -0.76
C ASN A 567 -19.70 24.14 -0.51
N TRP A 568 -19.34 23.11 0.24
CA TRP A 568 -17.98 22.83 0.68
C TRP A 568 -16.99 22.54 -0.46
N ARG A 569 -17.45 22.29 -1.69
CA ARG A 569 -16.56 22.12 -2.87
C ARG A 569 -15.82 23.40 -3.27
N LYS A 570 -16.29 24.59 -2.87
CA LYS A 570 -15.71 25.89 -3.28
C LYS A 570 -14.66 26.47 -2.32
N SER A 571 -14.50 25.94 -1.11
CA SER A 571 -13.61 26.52 -0.08
C SER A 571 -12.11 26.30 -0.34
N ARG A 572 -11.72 25.54 -1.38
CA ARG A 572 -10.31 25.44 -1.82
C ARG A 572 -9.84 26.55 -2.75
N GLN A 573 -10.72 27.40 -3.27
CA GLN A 573 -10.41 28.25 -4.43
C GLN A 573 -10.03 29.72 -4.11
N LYS A 574 -9.99 30.15 -2.84
CA LYS A 574 -9.94 31.60 -2.52
C LYS A 574 -8.64 32.15 -1.93
N ALA A 575 -7.57 31.36 -1.82
CA ALA A 575 -6.25 31.87 -1.47
C ALA A 575 -5.30 31.49 -2.60
N LEU A 576 -5.11 32.36 -3.60
CA LEU A 576 -4.03 32.37 -4.61
C LEU A 576 -4.42 33.28 -5.79
N THR A 577 -4.55 34.59 -5.58
CA THR A 577 -4.53 35.57 -6.68
C THR A 577 -4.01 36.92 -6.17
N THR A 578 -2.69 37.10 -6.17
CA THR A 578 -2.09 38.45 -6.29
C THR A 578 -0.83 38.32 -7.14
N PRO A 579 -0.68 39.06 -8.25
CA PRO A 579 0.54 39.02 -9.07
C PRO A 579 1.60 39.96 -8.49
N ILE A 580 2.85 39.49 -8.37
CA ILE A 580 4.01 40.34 -8.05
C ILE A 580 5.11 40.07 -9.07
N GLU A 581 5.67 41.16 -9.60
CA GLU A 581 6.71 41.21 -10.64
C GLU A 581 8.01 40.51 -10.23
N ALA A 582 8.54 39.67 -11.11
CA ALA A 582 9.83 39.00 -10.93
C ALA A 582 11.00 39.90 -11.36
N ARG A 583 11.99 40.08 -10.48
CA ARG A 583 13.33 40.57 -10.85
C ARG A 583 14.34 39.41 -10.88
N PRO A 584 15.18 39.29 -11.93
CA PRO A 584 16.16 38.22 -12.02
C PRO A 584 17.36 38.48 -11.09
N VAL A 585 17.75 37.46 -10.32
CA VAL A 585 19.02 37.46 -9.57
C VAL A 585 19.85 36.27 -10.05
N SER A 586 20.97 36.53 -10.70
CA SER A 586 21.98 35.53 -11.04
C SER A 586 22.81 35.17 -9.82
N LEU A 587 22.82 33.91 -9.39
CA LEU A 587 23.70 33.41 -8.33
C LEU A 587 24.53 32.22 -8.84
N SER A 588 25.83 32.22 -8.54
CA SER A 588 26.80 31.25 -9.06
C SER A 588 26.72 29.87 -8.38
N MET A 589 26.97 28.82 -9.18
CA MET A 589 26.86 27.40 -8.81
C MET A 589 27.64 26.97 -7.54
N SER A 590 28.74 27.66 -7.20
CA SER A 590 29.60 27.26 -6.07
C SER A 590 28.96 27.55 -4.70
N LYS A 591 28.14 28.60 -4.59
CA LYS A 591 27.46 28.95 -3.33
C LYS A 591 26.32 27.99 -3.00
N VAL A 592 25.61 27.52 -4.03
CA VAL A 592 24.50 26.55 -3.91
C VAL A 592 25.01 25.19 -3.44
N TYR A 593 26.11 24.70 -4.00
CA TYR A 593 26.73 23.43 -3.61
C TYR A 593 27.17 23.45 -2.13
N SER A 594 27.72 24.56 -1.65
CA SER A 594 28.20 24.67 -0.27
C SER A 594 27.07 24.69 0.78
N ALA A 595 25.90 25.24 0.44
CA ALA A 595 24.78 25.41 1.36
C ALA A 595 24.03 24.09 1.60
N VAL A 596 23.81 23.31 0.54
CA VAL A 596 23.16 21.99 0.61
C VAL A 596 24.07 20.96 1.28
N THR A 597 25.37 20.97 0.97
CA THR A 597 26.34 20.07 1.62
C THR A 597 26.48 20.37 3.12
N ARG A 598 26.37 21.64 3.54
CA ARG A 598 26.33 22.02 4.96
C ARG A 598 25.07 21.52 5.66
N ARG A 599 23.93 21.49 4.97
CA ARG A 599 22.65 21.01 5.52
C ARG A 599 22.62 19.48 5.64
N LEU A 600 23.12 18.76 4.63
CA LEU A 600 23.27 17.29 4.69
C LEU A 600 24.22 16.83 5.81
N ARG A 601 25.32 17.56 6.06
CA ARG A 601 26.19 17.32 7.22
C ARG A 601 25.50 17.59 8.56
N ARG A 602 24.54 18.52 8.60
CA ARG A 602 23.74 18.82 9.80
C ARG A 602 22.71 17.72 10.08
N VAL A 603 22.13 17.13 9.03
CA VAL A 603 21.27 15.95 9.14
C VAL A 603 22.03 14.75 9.71
N SER A 604 23.27 14.48 9.25
CA SER A 604 24.10 13.41 9.81
C SER A 604 24.46 13.60 11.29
N ARG A 605 24.60 14.85 11.76
CA ARG A 605 24.86 15.13 13.19
C ARG A 605 23.60 15.02 14.06
N LEU A 606 22.44 15.40 13.53
CA LEU A 606 21.15 15.27 14.25
C LEU A 606 20.72 13.81 14.38
N THR A 607 21.05 12.94 13.42
CA THR A 607 20.82 11.49 13.55
C THR A 607 21.73 10.81 14.57
N ALA A 608 22.91 11.37 14.86
CA ALA A 608 23.78 10.87 15.92
C ALA A 608 23.26 11.27 17.31
N ALA A 609 22.71 12.48 17.46
CA ALA A 609 22.22 12.99 18.74
C ALA A 609 20.91 12.33 19.23
N VAL A 610 20.17 11.62 18.37
CA VAL A 610 18.95 10.89 18.75
C VAL A 610 19.24 9.46 19.23
N ASN A 611 20.48 8.96 19.07
CA ASN A 611 20.88 7.63 19.56
C ASN A 611 21.57 7.66 20.94
N ASP A 612 21.83 8.85 21.50
CA ASP A 612 22.39 9.03 22.85
C ASP A 612 21.36 9.65 23.82
N SER A 613 20.05 9.36 23.65
CA SER A 613 18.98 9.77 24.58
C SER A 613 17.89 8.72 24.73
#